data_AF-A0A950YAI7-F1
#
_entry.id   AF-A0A950YAI7-F1
#
_cell.length_a   1.000
_cell.length_b   1.000
_cell.length_c   1.000
_cell.angle_alpha   90.00
_cell.angle_beta   90.00
_cell.angle_gamma   90.00
#
_symmetry.space_group_name_H-M   'P 1'
#
loop_
_entity.id
_entity.type
_entity.pdbx_description
1 polymer ?
#
loop_
_entity_poly.entity_id
_entity_poly.type
_entity_poly.pdbx_seq_one_letter_code
_entity_poly.pdbx_strand_id
1 'polypeptide(L)'
;MTAHSGANSVEVDVRAELSAATTKAPLVGRETELQLVELKLDALLERGAALVLRGEAGIGKSVLLDAARDLAVERGVRALHTAGVAAESDLPYSGLHRLLRPVIAGADELPGARRSALLGAFGIGDGLGGDPFLVALATLDLLSAHAAGEPLLVIADDLHWLDA
;
A
#
# COMPACT_ATOMS: atom_id res chain seq x y z
N MET A 1 -20.37 25.96 -54.49
CA MET A 1 -21.01 24.67 -54.80
C MET A 1 -19.91 23.60 -54.76
N THR A 2 -19.89 22.83 -53.66
CA THR A 2 -19.30 21.47 -53.46
C THR A 2 -17.87 21.23 -53.97
N ALA A 3 -16.81 21.23 -53.13
CA ALA A 3 -16.44 20.26 -52.07
C ALA A 3 -16.30 18.80 -52.54
N HIS A 4 -15.09 18.25 -52.48
CA HIS A 4 -14.68 16.92 -51.97
C HIS A 4 -13.16 16.79 -52.17
N SER A 5 -12.36 16.82 -51.09
CA SER A 5 -12.14 15.74 -50.12
C SER A 5 -11.28 14.63 -50.70
N GLY A 6 -10.12 14.43 -50.08
CA GLY A 6 -9.14 13.40 -50.39
C GLY A 6 -7.93 13.52 -49.48
N ALA A 7 -8.18 13.61 -48.17
CA ALA A 7 -7.17 13.54 -47.14
C ALA A 7 -6.42 12.20 -47.26
N ASN A 8 -5.09 12.28 -47.31
CA ASN A 8 -4.21 11.12 -47.26
C ASN A 8 -4.18 10.64 -45.80
N SER A 9 -5.06 9.69 -45.48
CA SER A 9 -5.22 9.11 -44.15
C SER A 9 -3.99 8.26 -43.80
N VAL A 10 -3.24 8.67 -42.78
CA VAL A 10 -2.32 7.79 -42.06
C VAL A 10 -3.14 7.10 -40.98
N GLU A 11 -3.41 5.82 -41.18
CA GLU A 11 -4.11 4.97 -40.22
C GLU A 11 -3.09 4.49 -39.18
N VAL A 12 -3.14 5.07 -37.98
CA VAL A 12 -2.35 4.59 -36.83
C VAL A 12 -3.22 3.61 -36.06
N ASP A 13 -2.78 2.36 -36.01
CA ASP A 13 -3.43 1.26 -35.31
C ASP A 13 -3.41 1.49 -33.78
N VAL A 14 -4.55 1.91 -33.23
CA VAL A 14 -4.72 2.30 -31.81
C VAL A 14 -4.80 1.07 -30.87
N ARG A 15 -4.47 -0.14 -31.34
CA ARG A 15 -4.64 -1.36 -30.54
C ARG A 15 -3.46 -1.80 -29.67
N ALA A 16 -2.39 -1.00 -29.56
CA ALA A 16 -1.20 -1.38 -28.79
C ALA A 16 -0.68 -0.37 -27.73
N GLU A 17 -1.31 0.81 -27.53
CA GLU A 17 -0.78 1.86 -26.64
C GLU A 17 -1.63 2.19 -25.40
N LEU A 18 -2.33 1.21 -24.83
CA LEU A 18 -2.97 1.37 -23.51
C LEU A 18 -2.28 0.49 -22.46
N SER A 19 -0.96 0.64 -22.32
CA SER A 19 -0.32 0.40 -21.03
C SER A 19 -0.48 1.69 -20.24
N ALA A 20 -1.47 1.70 -19.35
CA ALA A 20 -1.95 2.88 -18.64
C ALA A 20 -0.87 3.52 -17.76
N ALA A 21 -0.06 4.40 -18.33
CA ALA A 21 0.46 5.54 -17.60
C ALA A 21 -0.71 6.51 -17.41
N THR A 22 -1.54 6.27 -16.40
CA THR A 22 -2.42 7.32 -15.89
C THR A 22 -1.50 8.40 -15.35
N THR A 23 -1.24 9.44 -16.14
CA THR A 23 -0.59 10.65 -15.66
C THR A 23 -1.48 11.22 -14.56
N LYS A 24 -1.15 10.89 -13.32
CA LYS A 24 -1.89 11.32 -12.13
C LYS A 24 -1.84 12.84 -12.11
N ALA A 25 -2.99 13.48 -12.22
CA ALA A 25 -3.06 14.94 -12.20
C ALA A 25 -2.35 15.46 -10.93
N PRO A 26 -1.56 16.55 -11.02
CA PRO A 26 -0.86 17.08 -9.86
C PRO A 26 -1.86 17.40 -8.75
N LEU A 27 -1.53 16.99 -7.52
CA LEU A 27 -2.31 17.28 -6.33
C LEU A 27 -2.25 18.79 -6.05
N VAL A 28 -3.30 19.52 -6.44
CA VAL A 28 -3.40 20.97 -6.20
C VAL A 28 -3.88 21.24 -4.78
N GLY A 29 -3.22 22.17 -4.06
CA GLY A 29 -3.64 22.62 -2.73
C GLY A 29 -3.28 21.67 -1.60
N ARG A 30 -2.31 20.76 -1.83
CA ARG A 30 -1.79 19.79 -0.86
C ARG A 30 -0.28 19.89 -0.66
N GLU A 31 0.28 21.04 -0.98
CA GLU A 31 1.73 21.27 -1.00
C GLU A 31 2.31 21.10 0.42
N THR A 32 1.59 21.55 1.45
CA THR A 32 2.06 21.44 2.85
C THR A 32 2.06 19.99 3.33
N GLU A 33 1.02 19.22 3.02
CA GLU A 33 0.93 17.81 3.40
C GLU A 33 1.94 16.96 2.65
N LEU A 34 2.16 17.22 1.36
CA LEU A 34 3.20 16.54 0.57
C LEU A 34 4.59 16.85 1.11
N GLN A 35 4.90 18.11 1.44
CA GLN A 35 6.17 18.48 2.07
C GLN A 35 6.41 17.75 3.40
N LEU A 36 5.36 17.54 4.21
CA LEU A 36 5.48 16.77 5.44
C LEU A 36 5.80 15.30 5.16
N VAL A 37 5.16 14.70 4.16
CA VAL A 37 5.44 13.33 3.71
C VAL A 37 6.88 13.22 3.21
N GLU A 38 7.31 14.11 2.32
CA GLU A 38 8.68 14.19 1.80
C GLU A 38 9.70 14.25 2.94
N LEU A 39 9.51 15.16 3.90
CA LEU A 39 10.38 15.32 5.06
C LEU A 39 10.49 14.03 5.89
N LYS A 40 9.40 13.26 6.02
CA LYS A 40 9.45 11.97 6.73
C LYS A 40 10.15 10.90 5.90
N LEU A 41 9.90 10.83 4.60
CA LEU A 41 10.57 9.89 3.72
C LEU A 41 12.08 10.15 3.66
N ASP A 42 12.52 11.41 3.65
CA ASP A 42 13.95 11.78 3.67
C ASP A 42 14.66 11.34 4.95
N ALA A 43 13.93 11.27 6.07
CA ALA A 43 14.49 10.87 7.36
C ALA A 43 14.44 9.34 7.62
N LEU A 44 13.84 8.54 6.73
CA LEU A 44 13.58 7.10 6.97
C LEU A 44 14.85 6.29 7.22
N LEU A 45 15.97 6.67 6.61
CA LEU A 45 17.27 6.00 6.81
C LEU A 45 17.85 6.20 8.21
N GLU A 46 17.47 7.28 8.89
CA GLU A 46 17.97 7.60 10.23
C GLU A 46 17.01 7.17 11.34
N ARG A 47 15.70 7.28 11.09
CA ARG A 47 14.66 7.05 12.09
C ARG A 47 13.32 6.69 11.46
N GLY A 48 12.58 5.82 12.14
CA GLY A 48 11.17 5.57 11.85
C GLY A 48 10.29 6.78 12.20
N ALA A 49 9.12 6.86 11.57
CA ALA A 49 8.10 7.85 11.87
C ALA A 49 6.70 7.27 11.62
N ALA A 50 5.69 7.85 12.25
CA ALA A 50 4.29 7.59 11.98
C ALA A 50 3.57 8.89 11.64
N LEU A 51 2.68 8.86 10.65
CA LEU A 51 1.81 9.96 10.26
C LEU A 51 0.38 9.47 10.24
N VAL A 52 -0.55 10.28 10.77
CA VAL A 52 -1.98 9.98 10.76
C VAL A 52 -2.70 11.10 10.02
N LEU A 53 -3.36 10.75 8.92
CA LEU A 53 -4.18 11.68 8.15
C LEU A 53 -5.60 11.68 8.68
N ARG A 54 -6.11 12.85 9.06
CA ARG A 54 -7.49 13.06 9.52
C ARG A 54 -8.13 14.16 8.70
N GLY A 55 -9.41 13.98 8.39
CA GLY A 55 -10.19 14.94 7.62
C GLY A 55 -11.51 14.34 7.18
N GLU A 56 -12.39 15.19 6.66
CA GLU A 56 -13.73 14.81 6.24
C GLU A 56 -13.72 13.74 5.12
N ALA A 57 -14.83 13.04 4.98
CA ALA A 57 -15.02 12.12 3.86
C ALA A 57 -14.90 12.88 2.53
N GLY A 58 -14.22 12.30 1.55
CA GLY A 58 -14.03 12.94 0.23
C GLY A 58 -12.98 14.06 0.17
N ILE A 59 -12.33 14.44 1.29
CA ILE A 59 -11.31 15.50 1.30
C ILE A 59 -10.00 15.15 0.54
N GLY A 60 -9.89 13.92 0.04
CA GLY A 60 -8.74 13.45 -0.75
C GLY A 60 -7.63 12.75 0.05
N LYS A 61 -7.92 12.20 1.24
CA LYS A 61 -6.95 11.45 2.06
C LYS A 61 -6.30 10.30 1.28
N SER A 62 -7.10 9.46 0.63
CA SER A 62 -6.61 8.35 -0.19
C SER A 62 -5.73 8.81 -1.34
N VAL A 63 -6.06 9.95 -1.97
CA VAL A 63 -5.23 10.53 -3.05
C VAL A 63 -3.86 10.98 -2.52
N LEU A 64 -3.82 11.56 -1.31
CA LEU A 64 -2.57 11.92 -0.63
C LEU A 64 -1.76 10.67 -0.22
N LEU A 65 -2.41 9.61 0.26
CA LEU A 65 -1.75 8.34 0.56
C LEU A 65 -1.16 7.69 -0.69
N ASP A 66 -1.89 7.68 -1.81
CA ASP A 66 -1.37 7.20 -3.08
C ASP A 66 -0.15 8.03 -3.53
N ALA A 67 -0.17 9.34 -3.34
CA ALA A 67 0.99 10.18 -3.70
C ALA A 67 2.19 9.92 -2.79
N ALA A 68 1.97 9.68 -1.49
CA ALA A 68 3.03 9.25 -0.58
C ALA A 68 3.63 7.91 -1.01
N ARG A 69 2.81 6.96 -1.46
CA ARG A 69 3.27 5.68 -2.03
C ARG A 69 4.13 5.90 -3.27
N ASP A 70 3.63 6.69 -4.22
CA ASP A 70 4.30 6.91 -5.50
C ASP A 70 5.67 7.58 -5.27
N LEU A 71 5.73 8.60 -4.40
CA LEU A 71 6.97 9.26 -3.98
C LEU A 71 7.95 8.33 -3.27
N ALA A 72 7.45 7.43 -2.42
CA ALA A 72 8.29 6.44 -1.74
C ALA A 72 8.95 5.50 -2.77
N VAL A 73 8.18 4.99 -3.73
CA VAL A 73 8.69 4.13 -4.81
C VAL A 73 9.73 4.85 -5.66
N GLU A 74 9.51 6.11 -6.02
CA GLU A 74 10.48 6.95 -6.75
C GLU A 74 11.81 7.11 -5.99
N ARG A 75 11.78 7.08 -4.65
CA ARG A 75 12.96 7.15 -3.78
C ARG A 75 13.59 5.79 -3.48
N GLY A 76 13.11 4.71 -4.09
CA GLY A 76 13.57 3.34 -3.80
C GLY A 76 13.15 2.81 -2.43
N VAL A 77 12.14 3.43 -1.81
CA VAL A 77 11.52 2.95 -0.57
C VAL A 77 10.43 1.95 -0.95
N ARG A 78 10.46 0.76 -0.36
CA ARG A 78 9.39 -0.22 -0.57
C ARG A 78 8.13 0.24 0.13
N ALA A 79 7.00 0.22 -0.57
CA ALA A 79 5.71 0.55 0.01
C ALA A 79 4.80 -0.69 0.12
N LEU A 80 4.29 -0.96 1.31
CA LEU A 80 3.21 -1.90 1.56
C LEU A 80 1.93 -1.12 1.82
N HIS A 81 0.82 -1.55 1.22
CA HIS A 81 -0.44 -0.83 1.29
C HIS A 81 -1.59 -1.78 1.61
N THR A 82 -2.47 -1.36 2.51
CA THR A 82 -3.77 -1.97 2.75
C THR A 82 -4.82 -0.89 2.97
N ALA A 83 -6.09 -1.26 2.81
CA ALA A 83 -7.23 -0.39 3.06
C ALA A 83 -8.30 -1.21 3.77
N GLY A 84 -8.99 -0.60 4.74
CA GLY A 84 -10.17 -1.20 5.36
C GLY A 84 -11.29 -1.38 4.32
N VAL A 85 -11.90 -2.57 4.30
CA VAL A 85 -13.00 -2.90 3.38
C VAL A 85 -14.22 -3.27 4.21
N ALA A 86 -15.30 -2.51 4.04
CA ALA A 86 -16.52 -2.70 4.82
C ALA A 86 -17.13 -4.10 4.73
N ALA A 87 -17.01 -4.75 3.56
CA ALA A 87 -17.49 -6.11 3.34
C ALA A 87 -16.60 -7.19 3.99
N GLU A 88 -15.41 -6.82 4.47
CA GLU A 88 -14.42 -7.73 5.07
C GLU A 88 -14.31 -7.55 6.59
N SER A 89 -15.16 -6.71 7.22
CA SER A 89 -15.09 -6.46 8.67
C SER A 89 -15.33 -7.72 9.51
N ASP A 90 -16.14 -8.66 9.02
CA ASP A 90 -16.35 -9.95 9.70
C ASP A 90 -15.25 -10.99 9.39
N LEU A 91 -14.22 -10.64 8.61
CA LEU A 91 -13.10 -11.52 8.25
C LEU A 91 -11.85 -11.12 9.05
N PRO A 92 -11.51 -11.85 10.12
CA PRO A 92 -10.35 -11.54 10.95
C PRO A 92 -9.06 -11.48 10.12
N TYR A 93 -8.26 -10.46 10.38
CA TYR A 93 -6.93 -10.27 9.77
C TYR A 93 -6.94 -10.16 8.24
N SER A 94 -8.08 -9.87 7.61
CA SER A 94 -8.17 -9.67 6.16
C SER A 94 -7.30 -8.49 5.70
N GLY A 95 -7.35 -7.39 6.45
CA GLY A 95 -6.56 -6.19 6.20
C GLY A 95 -5.06 -6.44 6.37
N LEU A 96 -4.69 -7.12 7.46
CA LEU A 96 -3.33 -7.53 7.74
C LEU A 96 -2.78 -8.54 6.69
N HIS A 97 -3.58 -9.52 6.28
CA HIS A 97 -3.19 -10.48 5.27
C HIS A 97 -2.88 -9.79 3.93
N ARG A 98 -3.74 -8.84 3.51
CA ARG A 98 -3.51 -8.02 2.31
C ARG A 98 -2.22 -7.21 2.41
N LEU A 99 -1.97 -6.62 3.58
CA LEU A 99 -0.75 -5.84 3.83
C LEU A 99 0.52 -6.69 3.72
N LEU A 100 0.51 -7.88 4.31
CA LEU A 100 1.69 -8.74 4.41
C LEU A 100 1.88 -9.66 3.20
N ARG A 101 0.88 -9.82 2.32
CA ARG A 101 0.98 -10.68 1.13
C ARG A 101 2.26 -10.50 0.31
N PRO A 102 2.78 -9.26 0.07
CA PRO A 102 4.03 -9.08 -0.69
C PRO A 102 5.30 -9.55 0.03
N VAL A 103 5.23 -9.75 1.34
CA VAL A 103 6.36 -10.09 2.23
C VAL A 103 6.17 -11.41 2.97
N ILE A 104 5.08 -12.12 2.72
CA ILE A 104 4.67 -13.30 3.49
C ILE A 104 5.67 -14.45 3.40
N ALA A 105 6.47 -14.53 2.33
CA ALA A 105 7.54 -15.52 2.19
C ALA A 105 8.59 -15.43 3.32
N GLY A 106 8.83 -14.23 3.88
CA GLY A 106 9.71 -14.05 5.02
C GLY A 106 9.18 -14.67 6.32
N ALA A 107 7.91 -15.10 6.36
CA ALA A 107 7.36 -15.78 7.53
C ALA A 107 8.06 -17.13 7.84
N ASP A 108 8.76 -17.71 6.85
CA ASP A 108 9.54 -18.93 7.03
C ASP A 108 10.75 -18.77 7.96
N GLU A 109 11.23 -17.54 8.15
CA GLU A 109 12.34 -17.22 9.05
C GLU A 109 11.87 -16.93 10.48
N LEU A 110 10.56 -16.83 10.71
CA LEU A 110 10.00 -16.54 12.02
C LEU A 110 10.11 -17.75 12.97
N PRO A 111 10.27 -17.53 14.29
CA PRO A 111 10.17 -18.59 15.28
C PRO A 111 8.84 -19.35 15.16
N GLY A 112 8.87 -20.68 15.33
CA GLY A 112 7.76 -21.58 15.00
C GLY A 112 6.40 -21.18 15.59
N ALA A 113 6.37 -20.69 16.83
CA ALA A 113 5.12 -20.22 17.47
C ALA A 113 4.55 -18.97 16.77
N ARG A 114 5.40 -18.02 16.38
CA ARG A 114 5.01 -16.78 15.68
C ARG A 114 4.60 -17.08 14.24
N ARG A 115 5.37 -17.92 13.54
CA ARG A 115 5.02 -18.41 12.19
C ARG A 115 3.66 -19.09 12.19
N SER A 116 3.44 -20.03 13.12
CA SER A 116 2.18 -20.77 13.23
C SER A 116 1.00 -19.86 13.53
N ALA A 117 1.16 -18.90 14.46
CA ALA A 117 0.13 -17.92 14.79
C ALA A 117 -0.24 -17.06 13.57
N LEU A 118 0.75 -16.52 12.84
CA LEU A 118 0.53 -15.67 11.67
C LEU A 118 -0.14 -16.44 10.52
N LEU A 119 0.37 -17.62 10.17
CA LEU A 119 -0.18 -18.42 9.07
C LEU A 119 -1.55 -19.01 9.40
N GLY A 120 -1.79 -19.37 10.66
CA GLY A 120 -3.10 -19.80 11.15
C GLY A 120 -4.12 -18.65 11.13
N ALA A 121 -3.71 -17.43 11.50
CA ALA A 121 -4.55 -16.23 11.37
C ALA A 121 -4.98 -15.95 9.93
N PHE A 122 -4.16 -16.32 8.94
CA PHE A 122 -4.48 -16.18 7.51
C PHE A 122 -5.18 -17.41 6.89
N GLY A 123 -5.44 -18.46 7.68
CA GLY A 123 -6.03 -19.70 7.17
C GLY A 123 -5.13 -20.49 6.21
N ILE A 124 -3.81 -20.23 6.22
CA ILE A 124 -2.80 -20.89 5.38
C ILE A 124 -2.20 -22.12 6.08
N GLY A 125 -2.31 -22.19 7.41
CA GLY A 125 -1.76 -23.30 8.22
C GLY A 125 -2.81 -24.04 9.04
N ASP A 126 -2.35 -25.13 9.66
CA ASP A 126 -3.21 -26.06 10.44
C ASP A 126 -3.67 -25.49 11.80
N GLY A 127 -3.23 -24.27 12.15
CA GLY A 127 -3.57 -23.62 13.42
C GLY A 127 -4.91 -22.90 13.36
N LEU A 128 -5.80 -23.18 14.32
CA LEU A 128 -6.97 -22.34 14.59
C LEU A 128 -6.48 -20.99 15.12
N GLY A 129 -6.85 -19.89 14.44
CA GLY A 129 -6.67 -18.48 14.82
C GLY A 129 -5.65 -18.22 15.94
N GLY A 130 -4.46 -17.75 15.56
CA GLY A 130 -3.37 -17.50 16.49
C GLY A 130 -3.71 -16.47 17.58
N ASP A 131 -3.03 -16.59 18.74
CA ASP A 131 -3.02 -15.55 19.77
C ASP A 131 -2.75 -14.18 19.12
N PRO A 132 -3.65 -13.18 19.24
CA PRO A 132 -3.47 -11.87 18.63
C PRO A 132 -2.14 -11.21 18.98
N PHE A 133 -1.61 -11.47 20.17
CA PHE A 133 -0.28 -10.99 20.56
C PHE A 133 0.84 -11.63 19.74
N LEU A 134 0.77 -12.95 19.50
CA LEU A 134 1.72 -13.64 18.64
C LEU A 134 1.62 -13.22 17.18
N VAL A 135 0.41 -12.94 16.68
CA VAL A 135 0.19 -12.39 15.33
C VAL A 135 0.83 -11.01 15.19
N ALA A 136 0.63 -10.13 16.19
CA ALA A 136 1.24 -8.81 16.22
C ALA A 136 2.78 -8.88 16.27
N LEU A 137 3.33 -9.78 17.11
CA LEU A 137 4.77 -9.97 17.20
C LEU A 137 5.37 -10.54 15.91
N ALA A 138 4.72 -11.53 15.30
CA ALA A 138 5.11 -12.09 14.01
C ALA A 138 5.10 -11.02 12.89
N THR A 139 4.08 -10.15 12.89
CA THR A 139 3.97 -9.02 11.98
C THR A 139 5.12 -8.04 12.17
N LEU A 140 5.39 -7.65 13.41
CA LEU A 140 6.49 -6.73 13.74
C LEU A 140 7.84 -7.30 13.31
N ASP A 141 8.11 -8.57 13.62
CA ASP A 141 9.35 -9.24 13.24
C ASP A 141 9.51 -9.26 11.71
N LEU A 142 8.44 -9.60 10.98
CA LEU A 142 8.46 -9.67 9.52
C LEU A 142 8.73 -8.30 8.89
N LEU A 143 8.03 -7.25 9.36
CA LEU A 143 8.24 -5.89 8.87
C LEU A 143 9.63 -5.38 9.24
N SER A 144 10.13 -5.70 10.44
CA SER A 144 11.47 -5.29 10.90
C SER A 144 12.58 -5.95 10.09
N ALA A 145 12.44 -7.24 9.76
CA ALA A 145 13.38 -7.96 8.91
C ALA A 145 13.47 -7.33 7.50
N HIS A 146 12.33 -6.94 6.92
CA HIS A 146 12.31 -6.24 5.63
C HIS A 146 12.90 -4.83 5.73
N ALA A 147 12.54 -4.08 6.78
CA ALA A 147 13.05 -2.74 7.02
C ALA A 147 14.58 -2.69 7.28
N ALA A 148 15.18 -3.81 7.71
CA ALA A 148 16.62 -3.93 7.88
C ALA A 148 17.39 -4.06 6.55
N GLY A 149 16.74 -4.55 5.49
CA GLY A 149 17.33 -4.68 4.16
C GLY A 149 17.11 -3.44 3.29
N GLU A 150 15.92 -2.85 3.35
CA GLU A 150 15.53 -1.67 2.56
C GLU A 150 14.54 -0.79 3.35
N PRO A 151 14.51 0.54 3.13
CA PRO A 151 13.53 1.41 3.76
C PRO A 151 12.10 0.97 3.42
N LEU A 152 11.22 0.95 4.42
CA LEU A 152 9.86 0.46 4.31
C LEU A 152 8.84 1.53 4.71
N LEU A 153 7.88 1.78 3.82
CA LEU A 153 6.67 2.55 4.08
C LEU A 153 5.49 1.59 4.21
N VAL A 154 4.75 1.69 5.31
CA VAL A 154 3.48 0.96 5.52
C VAL A 154 2.33 1.97 5.48
N ILE A 155 1.37 1.72 4.60
CA ILE A 155 0.17 2.54 4.43
C ILE A 155 -1.06 1.70 4.79
N ALA A 156 -1.90 2.26 5.65
CA ALA A 156 -3.21 1.71 5.98
C ALA A 156 -4.26 2.81 5.79
N ASP A 157 -5.09 2.68 4.76
CA ASP A 157 -6.23 3.56 4.51
C ASP A 157 -7.50 3.03 5.19
N ASP A 158 -8.46 3.91 5.46
CA ASP A 158 -9.76 3.58 6.05
C ASP A 158 -9.66 2.68 7.30
N LEU A 159 -8.73 3.01 8.20
CA LEU A 159 -8.42 2.27 9.44
C LEU A 159 -9.64 1.89 10.30
N HIS A 160 -10.71 2.68 10.23
CA HIS A 160 -11.96 2.42 10.96
C HIS A 160 -12.71 1.15 10.50
N TRP A 161 -12.37 0.60 9.34
CA TRP A 161 -12.89 -0.67 8.83
C TRP A 161 -11.85 -1.81 8.88
N LEU A 162 -10.61 -1.51 9.25
CA LEU A 162 -9.50 -2.46 9.16
C LEU A 162 -9.51 -3.39 10.36
N ASP A 163 -9.73 -4.69 10.11
CA ASP A 163 -9.71 -5.75 11.13
C ASP A 163 -10.54 -5.41 12.39
N ALA A 164 -11.71 -4.77 12.17
CA ALA A 164 -12.61 -4.21 13.17
C ALA A 164 -13.58 -5.24 13.77
#